data_AF-A0A5J9UPJ2-F1
#
_entry.id   AF-A0A5J9UPJ2-F1
#
_cell.length_a   1.000
_cell.length_b   1.000
_cell.length_c   1.000
_cell.angle_alpha   90.00
_cell.angle_beta   90.00
_cell.angle_gamma   90.00
#
_symmetry.space_group_name_H-M   'P 1'
#
loop_
_entity.id
_entity.type
_entity.pdbx_description
1 polymer ?
#
loop_
_entity_poly.entity_id
_entity_poly.type
_entity_poly.pdbx_seq_one_letter_code
_entity_poly.pdbx_strand_id
1 'polypeptide(L)'
;MAAAFPDWAGLPPEMLVTVMQSLGFPDLFRAGTVCASWHAACADVRFPITDASPCLLYSARDDNDASTATLYSPSSGANFRVRLPDPPLRSRALVGSAHGWLATADEASNLHLVNPLTGAQLALPPVTALYHVESFLDDAGNLMYRVQENGYLDNEEDPVLYPAQELRLVLYYSLPPYI
;
A
#
# COMPACT_ATOMS: atom_id res chain seq x y z
N MET A 1 45.47 16.69 -12.14
CA MET A 1 44.68 16.98 -10.92
C MET A 1 43.32 16.34 -11.15
N ALA A 2 43.03 15.21 -10.50
CA ALA A 2 41.72 14.57 -10.65
C ALA A 2 40.69 15.44 -9.93
N ALA A 3 39.58 15.78 -10.59
CA ALA A 3 38.48 16.47 -9.93
C ALA A 3 37.96 15.56 -8.82
N ALA A 4 38.10 15.99 -7.56
CA ALA A 4 37.43 15.33 -6.45
C ALA A 4 35.93 15.53 -6.68
N PHE A 5 35.23 14.48 -7.08
CA PHE A 5 33.78 14.53 -7.16
C PHE A 5 33.24 14.82 -5.76
N PRO A 6 32.30 15.78 -5.62
CA PRO A 6 31.66 16.01 -4.33
C PRO A 6 31.01 14.71 -3.84
N ASP A 7 31.30 14.34 -2.59
CA ASP A 7 30.69 13.17 -1.98
C ASP A 7 29.25 13.50 -1.54
N TRP A 8 28.31 13.29 -2.46
CA TRP A 8 26.88 13.47 -2.22
C TRP A 8 26.29 12.42 -1.27
N ALA A 9 27.03 11.33 -0.97
CA ALA A 9 26.60 10.33 0.01
C ALA A 9 26.86 10.81 1.46
N GLY A 10 27.81 11.72 1.66
CA GLY A 10 28.15 12.33 2.95
C GLY A 10 27.31 13.55 3.33
N LEU A 11 26.26 13.89 2.56
CA LEU A 11 25.34 14.95 2.93
C LEU A 11 24.58 14.61 4.22
N PRO A 12 24.30 15.61 5.08
CA PRO A 12 23.45 15.40 6.24
C PRO A 12 22.05 14.90 5.85
N PRO A 13 21.44 13.96 6.60
CA PRO A 13 20.14 13.39 6.28
C PRO A 13 19.04 14.44 6.05
N GLU A 14 19.04 15.53 6.82
CA GLU A 14 18.06 16.60 6.70
C GLU A 14 18.14 17.33 5.34
N MET A 15 19.34 17.46 4.77
CA MET A 15 19.51 18.05 3.44
C MET A 15 19.01 17.10 2.36
N LEU A 16 19.28 15.79 2.50
CA LEU A 16 18.76 14.78 1.60
C LEU A 16 17.23 14.78 1.63
N VAL A 17 16.61 14.73 2.81
CA VAL A 17 15.14 14.79 2.95
C VAL A 17 14.56 16.04 2.29
N THR A 18 15.22 17.20 2.44
CA THR A 18 14.79 18.45 1.78
C THR A 18 14.82 18.35 0.26
N VAL A 19 15.89 17.75 -0.30
CA VAL A 19 15.97 17.48 -1.75
C VAL A 19 14.85 16.54 -2.17
N MET A 20 14.65 15.44 -1.45
CA MET A 20 13.63 14.45 -1.79
C MET A 20 12.21 15.03 -1.73
N GLN A 21 11.91 15.91 -0.78
CA GLN A 21 10.62 16.61 -0.69
C GLN A 21 10.32 17.52 -1.89
N SER A 22 11.35 17.92 -2.64
CA SER A 22 11.19 18.72 -3.86
C SER A 22 10.97 17.88 -5.12
N LEU A 23 11.16 16.55 -5.04
CA LEU A 23 11.05 15.64 -6.17
C LEU A 23 9.62 15.12 -6.32
N GLY A 24 9.18 14.97 -7.58
CA GLY A 24 7.96 14.24 -7.89
C GLY A 24 8.08 12.75 -7.60
N PHE A 25 6.95 12.05 -7.51
CA PHE A 25 6.92 10.62 -7.22
C PHE A 25 7.83 9.77 -8.13
N PRO A 26 7.86 9.95 -9.47
CA PRO A 26 8.77 9.19 -10.35
C PRO A 26 10.26 9.44 -10.07
N ASP A 27 10.62 10.68 -9.74
CA ASP A 27 12.01 11.07 -9.53
C ASP A 27 12.56 10.53 -8.20
N LEU A 28 11.68 10.31 -7.23
CA LEU A 28 12.03 9.63 -5.98
C LEU A 28 12.49 8.19 -6.21
N PHE A 29 11.88 7.45 -7.15
CA PHE A 29 12.37 6.11 -7.52
C PHE A 29 13.78 6.15 -8.08
N ARG A 30 14.11 7.19 -8.86
CA ARG A 30 15.46 7.38 -9.38
C ARG A 30 16.44 7.72 -8.26
N ALA A 31 16.07 8.66 -7.40
CA ALA A 31 16.87 9.10 -6.28
C ALA A 31 17.19 7.95 -5.31
N GLY A 32 16.20 7.08 -5.04
CA GLY A 32 16.36 5.89 -4.20
C GLY A 32 17.31 4.82 -4.75
N THR A 33 17.75 4.91 -6.00
CA THR A 33 18.73 3.99 -6.61
C THR A 33 20.17 4.49 -6.57
N VAL A 34 20.41 5.73 -6.12
CA VAL A 34 21.74 6.36 -6.14
C VAL A 34 22.69 5.70 -5.13
N CYS A 35 22.29 5.67 -3.86
CA CYS A 35 23.05 5.05 -2.77
C CYS A 35 22.15 4.81 -1.54
N ALA A 36 22.69 4.11 -0.53
CA ALA A 36 21.92 3.75 0.67
C ALA A 36 21.41 4.96 1.48
N SER A 37 22.18 6.05 1.59
CA SER A 37 21.75 7.25 2.32
C SER A 37 20.62 7.98 1.61
N TRP A 38 20.65 8.03 0.27
CA TRP A 38 19.57 8.58 -0.54
C TRP A 38 18.31 7.72 -0.45
N HIS A 39 18.46 6.39 -0.52
CA HIS A 39 17.35 5.46 -0.35
C HIS A 39 16.68 5.59 1.02
N ALA A 40 17.47 5.72 2.09
CA ALA A 40 16.96 5.96 3.43
C ALA A 40 16.18 7.29 3.52
N ALA A 41 16.72 8.36 2.94
CA ALA A 41 16.04 9.66 2.93
C ALA A 41 14.70 9.63 2.18
N CYS A 42 14.55 8.79 1.14
CA CYS A 42 13.27 8.59 0.46
C CYS A 42 12.18 8.01 1.37
N ALA A 43 12.54 7.23 2.40
CA ALA A 43 11.58 6.64 3.33
C ALA A 43 10.98 7.67 4.30
N ASP A 44 11.73 8.73 4.61
CA ASP A 44 11.32 9.78 5.55
C ASP A 44 10.48 10.88 4.89
N VAL A 45 10.33 10.84 3.57
CA VAL A 45 9.50 11.81 2.85
C VAL A 45 8.03 11.48 3.04
N ARG A 46 7.31 12.41 3.68
CA ARG A 46 5.86 12.48 3.56
C ARG A 46 5.55 13.16 2.25
N PHE A 47 4.99 12.41 1.30
CA PHE A 47 4.60 12.93 0.01
C PHE A 47 3.50 13.98 0.20
N PRO A 48 3.78 15.26 -0.09
CA PRO A 48 2.71 16.19 -0.37
C PRO A 48 1.99 15.64 -1.61
N ILE A 49 0.66 15.57 -1.59
CA ILE A 49 -0.09 15.35 -2.84
C ILE A 49 -0.06 16.68 -3.60
N THR A 50 1.14 17.10 -4.02
CA THR A 50 1.36 18.27 -4.87
C THR A 50 1.32 17.78 -6.32
N ASP A 51 0.17 17.25 -6.69
CA ASP A 51 -0.42 17.26 -8.02
C ASP A 51 0.53 17.09 -9.23
N ALA A 52 1.41 16.09 -9.20
CA ALA A 52 2.33 15.80 -10.29
C ALA A 52 2.05 14.43 -10.90
N SER A 53 1.04 14.39 -11.79
CA SER A 53 0.69 13.29 -12.71
C SER A 53 0.52 11.90 -12.08
N PRO A 54 -0.69 11.29 -12.15
CA PRO A 54 -0.91 9.97 -11.58
C PRO A 54 0.03 8.95 -12.21
N CYS A 55 0.76 8.20 -11.39
CA CYS A 55 1.56 7.06 -11.83
C CYS A 55 0.74 5.78 -11.70
N LEU A 56 0.91 4.87 -12.65
CA LEU A 56 0.23 3.58 -12.65
C LEU A 56 1.15 2.51 -12.06
N LEU A 57 0.77 1.92 -10.93
CA LEU A 57 1.42 0.72 -10.42
C LEU A 57 0.61 -0.51 -10.82
N TYR A 58 1.25 -1.49 -11.44
CA TYR A 58 0.62 -2.74 -11.84
C TYR A 58 1.58 -3.93 -11.71
N SER A 59 1.04 -5.14 -11.60
CA SER A 59 1.80 -6.39 -11.67
C SER A 59 1.21 -7.23 -12.81
N ALA A 60 2.02 -7.55 -13.81
CA ALA A 60 1.55 -8.31 -14.97
C ALA A 60 1.52 -9.81 -14.64
N ARG A 61 0.50 -10.51 -15.13
CA ARG A 61 0.36 -11.97 -14.91
C ARG A 61 1.49 -12.77 -15.57
N ASP A 62 2.02 -12.25 -16.68
CA ASP A 62 3.08 -12.88 -17.46
C ASP A 62 4.50 -12.55 -16.94
N ASP A 63 4.62 -11.72 -15.89
CA ASP A 63 5.91 -11.50 -15.23
C ASP A 63 6.32 -12.78 -14.49
N ASN A 64 7.50 -13.29 -14.84
CA ASN A 64 8.07 -14.52 -14.27
C ASN A 64 8.29 -14.45 -12.75
N ASP A 65 8.23 -13.25 -12.16
CA ASP A 65 8.44 -12.99 -10.74
C ASP A 65 7.14 -12.54 -10.03
N ALA A 66 6.68 -13.41 -9.11
CA ALA A 66 5.89 -13.13 -7.91
C ALA A 66 5.76 -11.65 -7.51
N SER A 67 6.93 -11.19 -7.12
CA SER A 67 7.17 -10.06 -6.25
C SER A 67 7.39 -8.77 -7.01
N THR A 68 7.48 -8.83 -8.34
CA THR A 68 7.75 -7.65 -9.15
C THR A 68 6.47 -6.90 -9.52
N ALA A 69 6.48 -5.60 -9.28
CA ALA A 69 5.50 -4.64 -9.79
C ALA A 69 6.22 -3.61 -10.67
N THR A 70 5.48 -3.02 -11.60
CA THR A 70 5.95 -1.95 -12.48
C THR A 70 5.19 -0.68 -12.17
N LEU A 71 5.95 0.39 -11.92
CA LEU A 71 5.43 1.75 -11.87
C LEU A 71 5.68 2.43 -13.21
N TYR A 72 4.60 2.82 -13.87
CA TYR A 72 4.63 3.62 -15.09
C TYR A 72 4.31 5.08 -14.76
N SER A 73 5.16 5.98 -15.22
CA SER A 73 4.95 7.43 -15.11
C SER A 73 4.54 7.99 -16.47
N PRO A 74 3.27 8.39 -16.67
CA PRO A 74 2.81 8.96 -17.93
C PRO A 74 3.51 10.27 -18.29
N SER A 75 3.90 11.07 -17.28
CA SER A 75 4.59 12.34 -17.49
C SER A 75 6.01 12.19 -18.06
N SER A 76 6.68 11.08 -17.77
CA SER A 76 8.06 10.80 -18.23
C SER A 76 8.16 9.68 -19.27
N GLY A 77 7.08 8.91 -19.47
CA GLY A 77 7.09 7.68 -20.28
C GLY A 77 7.97 6.56 -19.70
N ALA A 78 8.43 6.69 -18.45
CA ALA A 78 9.37 5.76 -17.84
C ALA A 78 8.65 4.63 -17.08
N ASN A 79 9.30 3.46 -17.09
CA ASN A 79 8.92 2.30 -16.28
C ASN A 79 9.97 2.06 -15.19
N PHE A 80 9.54 1.91 -13.96
CA PHE A 80 10.37 1.54 -12.82
C PHE A 80 9.92 0.18 -12.31
N ARG A 81 10.83 -0.80 -12.27
CA ARG A 81 10.55 -2.12 -11.70
C ARG A 81 10.88 -2.10 -10.22
N VAL A 82 9.93 -2.55 -9.42
CA VAL A 82 10.02 -2.57 -7.96
C VAL A 82 9.79 -4.00 -7.50
N ARG A 83 10.62 -4.47 -6.57
CA ARG A 83 10.34 -5.71 -5.83
C ARG A 83 9.59 -5.36 -4.56
N LEU A 84 8.43 -5.98 -4.40
CA LEU A 84 7.57 -5.85 -3.24
C LEU A 84 7.73 -7.08 -2.34
N PRO A 85 7.57 -6.92 -1.03
CA PRO A 85 7.65 -8.03 -0.08
C PRO A 85 6.50 -9.02 -0.27
N ASP A 86 6.71 -10.25 0.20
CA ASP A 86 5.67 -11.27 0.25
C ASP A 86 4.60 -10.98 1.32
N PRO A 87 3.38 -11.50 1.18
CA PRO A 87 2.82 -12.11 -0.04
C PRO A 87 2.73 -11.14 -1.24
N PRO A 88 2.87 -11.61 -2.49
CA PRO A 88 2.84 -10.78 -3.70
C PRO A 88 1.65 -9.84 -3.78
N LEU A 89 1.84 -8.62 -4.33
CA LEU A 89 0.76 -7.65 -4.51
C LEU A 89 -0.44 -8.24 -5.28
N ARG A 90 -0.18 -9.10 -6.27
CA ARG A 90 -1.21 -9.78 -7.06
C ARG A 90 -2.06 -10.81 -6.31
N SER A 91 -1.65 -11.21 -5.11
CA SER A 91 -2.45 -12.08 -4.23
C SER A 91 -3.41 -11.30 -3.34
N ARG A 92 -3.37 -9.96 -3.38
CA ARG A 92 -4.15 -9.07 -2.51
C ARG A 92 -5.09 -8.20 -3.31
N ALA A 93 -6.20 -7.82 -2.70
CA ALA A 93 -7.11 -6.82 -3.26
C ALA A 93 -6.58 -5.41 -2.96
N LEU A 94 -6.53 -4.54 -3.97
CA LEU A 94 -6.12 -3.14 -3.78
C LEU A 94 -7.31 -2.33 -3.24
N VAL A 95 -7.17 -1.80 -2.02
CA VAL A 95 -8.23 -1.05 -1.34
C VAL A 95 -8.13 0.44 -1.64
N GLY A 96 -6.91 0.98 -1.62
CA GLY A 96 -6.70 2.41 -1.88
C GLY A 96 -5.24 2.81 -1.77
N SER A 97 -4.97 4.10 -1.93
CA SER A 97 -3.63 4.68 -1.81
C SER A 97 -3.66 6.06 -1.16
N ALA A 98 -2.65 6.36 -0.36
CA ALA A 98 -2.47 7.67 0.27
C ALA A 98 -1.01 7.86 0.66
N HIS A 99 -0.47 9.08 0.48
CA HIS A 99 0.88 9.45 0.92
C HIS A 99 1.97 8.45 0.50
N GLY A 100 1.92 7.95 -0.74
CA GLY A 100 2.89 6.97 -1.27
C GLY A 100 2.74 5.54 -0.74
N TRP A 101 1.76 5.28 0.14
CA TRP A 101 1.40 3.95 0.60
C TRP A 101 0.18 3.40 -0.14
N LEU A 102 0.15 2.08 -0.29
CA LEU A 102 -0.98 1.32 -0.79
C LEU A 102 -1.61 0.55 0.36
N ALA A 103 -2.92 0.63 0.50
CA ALA A 103 -3.70 -0.25 1.35
C ALA A 103 -4.16 -1.46 0.52
N THR A 104 -3.88 -2.66 1.02
CA THR A 104 -4.19 -3.93 0.37
C THR A 104 -4.86 -4.88 1.36
N ALA A 105 -5.77 -5.74 0.90
CA ALA A 105 -6.44 -6.74 1.73
C ALA A 105 -6.00 -8.15 1.32
N ASP A 106 -5.54 -8.97 2.28
CA ASP A 106 -5.18 -10.38 2.08
C ASP A 106 -6.43 -11.27 1.93
N GLU A 107 -6.28 -12.60 1.81
CA GLU A 107 -7.41 -13.53 1.66
C GLU A 107 -8.38 -13.54 2.85
N ALA A 108 -7.88 -13.24 4.06
CA ALA A 108 -8.66 -13.11 5.28
C ALA A 108 -9.29 -11.72 5.46
N SER A 109 -9.10 -10.81 4.50
CA SER A 109 -9.54 -9.41 4.54
C SER A 109 -8.81 -8.52 5.55
N ASN A 110 -7.69 -8.98 6.11
CA ASN A 110 -6.83 -8.13 6.92
C ASN A 110 -6.08 -7.14 6.01
N LEU A 111 -5.94 -5.91 6.51
CA LEU A 111 -5.27 -4.86 5.77
C LEU A 111 -3.75 -4.90 5.96
N HIS A 112 -3.04 -4.61 4.88
CA HIS A 112 -1.60 -4.44 4.85
C HIS A 112 -1.29 -3.15 4.09
N LEU A 113 -0.40 -2.34 4.66
CA LEU A 113 0.19 -1.18 4.00
C LEU A 113 1.47 -1.59 3.29
N VAL A 114 1.64 -1.14 2.05
CA VAL A 114 2.84 -1.37 1.24
C VAL A 114 3.34 -0.04 0.71
N ASN A 115 4.63 0.24 0.87
CA ASN A 115 5.30 1.40 0.27
C ASN A 115 6.12 0.93 -0.93
N PRO A 116 5.69 1.22 -2.18
CA PRO A 116 6.43 0.78 -3.36
C PRO A 116 7.79 1.45 -3.52
N LEU A 117 8.03 2.62 -2.92
CA LEU A 117 9.32 3.31 -3.03
C LEU A 117 10.39 2.63 -2.16
N THR A 118 10.03 2.23 -0.95
CA THR A 118 10.97 1.67 0.04
C THR A 118 10.91 0.15 0.12
N GLY A 119 9.87 -0.47 -0.44
CA GLY A 119 9.58 -1.90 -0.25
C GLY A 119 9.09 -2.24 1.16
N ALA A 120 8.81 -1.24 2.01
CA ALA A 120 8.31 -1.48 3.36
C ALA A 120 6.89 -2.05 3.33
N GLN A 121 6.60 -2.98 4.25
CA GLN A 121 5.27 -3.53 4.46
C GLN A 121 4.93 -3.56 5.95
N LEU A 122 3.69 -3.20 6.25
CA LEU A 122 3.14 -3.18 7.60
C LEU A 122 1.77 -3.83 7.61
N ALA A 123 1.56 -4.85 8.44
CA ALA A 123 0.23 -5.37 8.72
C ALA A 123 -0.53 -4.40 9.64
N LEU A 124 -1.74 -4.04 9.28
CA LEU A 124 -2.67 -3.34 10.17
C LEU A 124 -3.30 -4.34 11.14
N PRO A 125 -3.94 -3.87 12.23
CA PRO A 125 -4.73 -4.74 13.08
C PRO A 125 -5.70 -5.60 12.24
N PRO A 126 -5.87 -6.89 12.61
CA PRO A 126 -6.75 -7.78 11.87
C PRO A 126 -8.19 -7.28 11.92
N VAL A 127 -9.04 -7.73 10.99
CA VAL A 127 -10.45 -7.32 10.96
C VAL A 127 -11.20 -7.66 12.25
N THR A 128 -10.76 -8.71 12.96
CA THR A 128 -11.29 -9.12 14.27
C THR A 128 -10.91 -8.18 15.41
N ALA A 129 -10.05 -7.18 15.18
CA ALA A 129 -9.83 -6.09 16.12
C ALA A 129 -10.99 -5.08 16.13
N LEU A 130 -11.86 -5.11 15.12
CA LEU A 130 -13.12 -4.35 15.12
C LEU A 130 -14.09 -5.02 16.09
N TYR A 131 -14.66 -4.24 17.01
CA TYR A 131 -15.49 -4.74 18.12
C TYR A 131 -16.75 -5.50 17.67
N HIS A 132 -17.21 -5.26 16.44
CA HIS A 132 -18.41 -5.87 15.88
C HIS A 132 -18.10 -6.98 14.87
N VAL A 133 -16.87 -7.50 14.83
CA VAL A 133 -16.44 -8.53 13.88
C VAL A 133 -15.83 -9.73 14.62
N GLU A 134 -16.46 -10.89 14.49
CA GLU A 134 -15.97 -12.15 15.03
C GLU A 134 -15.70 -13.15 13.92
N SER A 135 -14.56 -13.85 13.97
CA SER A 135 -14.22 -14.91 13.01
C SER A 135 -14.64 -16.29 13.50
N PHE A 136 -15.11 -17.14 12.61
CA PHE A 136 -15.36 -18.55 12.87
C PHE A 136 -15.11 -19.39 11.61
N LEU A 137 -15.10 -20.72 11.76
CA LEU A 137 -15.04 -21.65 10.63
C LEU A 137 -16.42 -22.28 10.42
N ASP A 138 -16.85 -22.39 9.16
CA ASP A 138 -18.07 -23.15 8.82
C ASP A 138 -17.82 -24.67 8.90
N ASP A 139 -18.88 -25.46 8.66
CA ASP A 139 -18.81 -26.92 8.67
C ASP A 139 -17.85 -27.50 7.61
N ALA A 140 -17.51 -26.71 6.58
CA ALA A 140 -16.55 -27.07 5.54
C ALA A 140 -15.12 -26.58 5.82
N GLY A 141 -14.91 -25.87 6.93
CA GLY A 141 -13.61 -25.32 7.35
C GLY A 141 -13.24 -23.98 6.68
N ASN A 142 -14.19 -23.29 6.04
CA ASN A 142 -13.96 -21.99 5.44
C ASN A 142 -14.01 -20.88 6.49
N LEU A 143 -13.14 -19.87 6.34
CA LEU A 143 -13.14 -18.69 7.21
C LEU A 143 -14.34 -17.79 6.93
N MET A 144 -15.16 -17.62 7.96
CA MET A 144 -16.36 -16.79 7.95
C MET A 144 -16.25 -15.72 9.03
N TYR A 145 -17.00 -14.63 8.83
CA TYR A 145 -17.09 -13.54 9.77
C TYR A 145 -18.53 -13.26 10.13
N ARG A 146 -18.77 -13.05 11.41
CA ARG A 146 -20.02 -12.57 11.98
C ARG A 146 -19.84 -11.07 12.22
N VAL A 147 -20.69 -10.27 11.59
CA VAL A 147 -20.65 -8.81 11.69
C VAL A 147 -21.94 -8.32 12.33
N GLN A 148 -21.82 -7.61 13.45
CA GLN A 148 -22.96 -6.98 14.08
C GLN A 148 -23.16 -5.58 13.46
N GLU A 149 -24.20 -5.40 12.67
CA GLU A 149 -24.55 -4.07 12.15
C GLU A 149 -25.21 -3.25 13.27
N ASN A 150 -24.74 -2.01 13.48
CA ASN A 150 -25.40 -1.10 14.41
C ASN A 150 -26.71 -0.62 13.78
N GLY A 151 -27.81 -1.29 14.09
CA GLY A 151 -29.15 -0.75 13.85
C GLY A 151 -29.34 0.55 14.63
N TYR A 152 -29.88 1.59 13.97
CA TYR A 152 -30.17 2.89 14.60
C TYR A 152 -31.34 2.84 15.61
N LEU A 153 -31.89 1.67 15.91
CA LEU A 153 -33.03 1.44 16.78
C LEU A 153 -32.80 0.12 17.52
N ASP A 154 -33.29 0.00 18.76
CA ASP A 154 -33.14 -1.10 19.75
C ASP A 154 -33.57 -2.52 19.31
N ASN A 155 -33.49 -2.85 18.02
CA ASN A 155 -33.60 -4.21 17.52
C ASN A 155 -32.21 -4.80 17.43
N GLU A 156 -31.88 -5.76 18.30
CA GLU A 156 -30.78 -6.71 18.04
C GLU A 156 -31.12 -7.47 16.76
N GLU A 157 -30.72 -6.96 15.60
CA GLU A 157 -30.77 -7.72 14.37
C GLU A 157 -29.76 -8.87 14.45
N ASP A 158 -30.15 -10.04 13.93
CA ASP A 158 -29.26 -11.19 13.84
C ASP A 158 -28.00 -10.78 13.08
N PRO A 159 -26.81 -11.13 13.59
CA PRO A 159 -25.56 -10.69 12.98
C PRO A 159 -25.41 -11.30 11.58
N VAL A 160 -24.94 -10.48 10.64
CA VAL A 160 -24.79 -10.89 9.25
C VAL A 160 -23.50 -11.68 9.08
N LEU A 161 -23.58 -12.79 8.33
CA LEU A 161 -22.45 -13.67 8.08
C LEU A 161 -21.83 -13.37 6.71
N TYR A 162 -20.51 -13.20 6.67
CA TYR A 162 -19.75 -12.95 5.45
C TYR A 162 -18.63 -13.97 5.27
N PRO A 163 -18.47 -14.56 4.08
CA PRO A 163 -17.23 -15.18 3.68
C PRO A 163 -16.06 -14.19 3.77
N ALA A 164 -14.87 -14.69 4.07
CA ALA A 164 -13.69 -13.84 4.23
C ALA A 164 -13.49 -12.85 3.07
N GLN A 165 -13.61 -13.30 1.82
CA GLN A 165 -13.40 -12.46 0.65
C GLN A 165 -14.49 -11.41 0.45
N GLU A 166 -15.74 -11.69 0.83
CA GLU A 166 -16.86 -10.75 0.69
C GLU A 166 -16.83 -9.66 1.76
N LEU A 167 -16.33 -9.97 2.96
CA LEU A 167 -16.23 -9.01 4.05
C LEU A 167 -15.52 -7.71 3.63
N ARG A 168 -14.43 -7.81 2.84
CA ARG A 168 -13.69 -6.62 2.38
C ARG A 168 -14.55 -5.67 1.53
N LEU A 169 -15.52 -6.21 0.78
CA LEU A 169 -16.41 -5.42 -0.06
C LEU A 169 -17.27 -4.50 0.81
N VAL A 170 -17.78 -5.03 1.91
CA VAL A 170 -18.59 -4.30 2.87
C VAL A 170 -17.76 -3.31 3.69
N LEU A 171 -16.57 -3.74 4.14
CA LEU A 171 -15.75 -2.89 5.02
C LEU A 171 -15.01 -1.76 4.29
N TYR A 172 -14.55 -2.01 3.07
CA TYR A 172 -13.59 -1.11 2.40
C TYR A 172 -14.08 -0.54 1.06
N TYR A 173 -15.09 -1.14 0.43
CA TYR A 173 -15.59 -0.70 -0.88
C TYR A 173 -17.04 -0.20 -0.86
N SER A 174 -17.72 -0.25 0.29
CA SER A 174 -19.03 0.38 0.47
C SER A 174 -18.93 1.89 0.26
N LEU A 175 -19.41 2.37 -0.89
CA LEU A 175 -19.67 3.79 -1.09
C LEU A 175 -20.76 4.23 -0.09
N PRO A 176 -20.64 5.41 0.55
CA PRO A 176 -21.72 5.92 1.36
C PRO A 176 -23.00 5.99 0.51
N PRO A 177 -24.16 5.52 1.01
CA PRO A 177 -25.38 5.39 0.22
C PRO A 177 -25.99 6.72 -0.28
N TYR A 178 -25.34 7.86 -0.06
CA TYR A 178 -25.82 9.16 -0.52
C TYR A 178 -24.65 10.08 -0.92
N ILE A 179 -24.53 10.33 -2.23
CA ILE A 179 -24.01 11.59 -2.81
C ILE A 179 -25.07 12.07 -3.80
#